data_AF-A0A968H335-F1
#
_entry.id   AF-A0A968H335-F1
#
_cell.length_a   1.000
_cell.length_b   1.000
_cell.length_c   1.000
_cell.angle_alpha   90.00
_cell.angle_beta   90.00
_cell.angle_gamma   90.00
#
_symmetry.space_group_name_H-M   'P 1'
#
loop_
_entity.id
_entity.type
_entity.pdbx_description
1 polymer ?
#
loop_
_entity_poly.entity_id
_entity_poly.type
_entity_poly.pdbx_seq_one_letter_code
_entity_poly.pdbx_strand_id
1 'polypeptide(L)'
;MTDRHRRRSLLGGALRGAIAGLVATWIMDLVTTGMLEGQSKETTERERAARPNGQSTVANLLDWIEAQTGTTLDGGQRVLASQVIHYLLGIVPGALYGA
;
A
#
# COMPACT_ATOMS: atom_id res chain seq x y z
N MET A 1 -22.41 -24.70 -18.49
CA MET A 1 -21.28 -24.40 -17.57
C MET A 1 -21.87 -23.92 -16.25
N THR A 2 -21.69 -24.67 -15.16
CA THR A 2 -22.41 -24.45 -13.89
C THR A 2 -21.81 -23.29 -13.09
N ASP A 3 -22.64 -22.51 -12.38
CA ASP A 3 -22.26 -21.32 -11.60
C ASP A 3 -21.08 -21.57 -10.62
N ARG A 4 -20.98 -22.81 -10.10
CA ARG A 4 -19.87 -23.25 -9.23
C ARG A 4 -18.50 -23.22 -9.90
N HIS A 5 -18.39 -23.55 -11.20
CA HIS A 5 -17.11 -23.50 -11.91
C HIS A 5 -16.64 -22.07 -12.16
N ARG A 6 -17.58 -21.16 -12.47
CA ARG A 6 -17.27 -19.74 -12.67
C ARG A 6 -16.76 -19.09 -11.38
N ARG A 7 -17.45 -19.33 -10.26
CA ARG A 7 -17.01 -18.84 -8.93
C ARG A 7 -15.64 -19.36 -8.53
N ARG A 8 -15.35 -20.65 -8.75
CA ARG A 8 -14.02 -21.22 -8.49
C ARG A 8 -12.93 -20.57 -9.35
N SER A 9 -13.25 -20.24 -10.61
CA SER A 9 -12.32 -19.52 -11.50
C SER A 9 -12.04 -18.11 -11.00
N LEU A 10 -13.08 -17.36 -10.62
CA LEU A 10 -12.96 -15.99 -10.12
C LEU A 10 -12.17 -15.93 -8.81
N LEU A 11 -12.44 -16.84 -7.86
CA LEU A 11 -11.70 -16.92 -6.60
C LEU A 11 -10.23 -17.31 -6.84
N GLY A 12 -9.99 -18.24 -7.76
CA GLY A 12 -8.64 -18.63 -8.14
C GLY A 12 -7.87 -17.50 -8.83
N GLY A 13 -8.54 -16.72 -9.67
CA GLY A 13 -7.99 -15.51 -10.29
C GLY A 13 -7.65 -14.45 -9.25
N ALA A 14 -8.60 -14.12 -8.37
CA ALA A 14 -8.42 -13.14 -7.31
C ALA A 14 -7.28 -13.52 -6.36
N LEU A 15 -7.13 -14.79 -5.97
CA LEU A 15 -6.02 -15.22 -5.12
C LEU A 15 -4.66 -15.07 -5.83
N ARG A 16 -4.57 -15.48 -7.10
CA ARG A 16 -3.32 -15.31 -7.88
C ARG A 16 -2.99 -13.84 -8.07
N GLY A 17 -4.00 -13.02 -8.34
CA GLY A 17 -3.88 -11.58 -8.43
C GLY A 17 -3.41 -10.95 -7.13
N ALA A 18 -3.95 -11.37 -5.98
CA ALA A 18 -3.52 -10.93 -4.66
C ALA A 18 -2.03 -11.22 -4.41
N ILE A 19 -1.59 -12.43 -4.74
CA ILE A 19 -0.17 -12.84 -4.62
C ILE A 19 0.70 -12.02 -5.58
N ALA A 20 0.26 -11.83 -6.82
CA ALA A 20 1.00 -11.01 -7.78
C ALA A 20 1.12 -9.54 -7.30
N GLY A 21 0.06 -8.98 -6.74
CA GLY A 21 0.05 -7.64 -6.15
C GLY A 21 1.00 -7.49 -4.96
N LEU A 22 1.04 -8.50 -4.07
CA LEU A 22 2.01 -8.57 -2.97
C LEU A 22 3.45 -8.53 -3.50
N VAL A 23 3.78 -9.43 -4.43
CA VAL A 23 5.13 -9.54 -4.99
C VAL A 23 5.54 -8.26 -5.73
N ALA A 24 4.63 -7.69 -6.53
CA ALA A 24 4.88 -6.44 -7.22
C ALA A 24 5.19 -5.30 -6.24
N THR A 25 4.43 -5.19 -5.15
CA THR A 25 4.66 -4.18 -4.11
C THR A 25 6.04 -4.35 -3.46
N TRP A 26 6.40 -5.57 -3.10
CA TRP A 26 7.72 -5.87 -2.53
C TRP A 26 8.86 -5.51 -3.48
N ILE A 27 8.74 -5.82 -4.79
CA ILE A 27 9.74 -5.44 -5.79
C ILE A 27 9.83 -3.92 -5.92
N MET A 28 8.71 -3.21 -5.95
CA MET A 28 8.73 -1.74 -5.98
C MET A 28 9.42 -1.17 -4.74
N ASP A 29 9.23 -1.76 -3.57
CA ASP A 29 9.84 -1.30 -2.32
C ASP A 29 11.36 -1.41 -2.38
N LEU A 30 11.89 -2.54 -2.90
CA LEU A 30 13.32 -2.72 -3.13
C LEU A 30 13.89 -1.69 -4.11
N VAL A 31 13.22 -1.48 -5.24
CA VAL A 31 13.66 -0.53 -6.28
C VAL A 31 13.62 0.90 -5.76
N THR A 32 12.52 1.27 -5.09
CA THR A 32 12.33 2.62 -4.56
C THR A 32 13.31 2.90 -3.43
N THR A 33 13.58 1.92 -2.56
CA THR A 33 14.60 2.04 -1.51
C THR A 33 15.96 2.33 -2.13
N GLY A 34 16.40 1.53 -3.10
CA GLY A 34 17.69 1.76 -3.76
C GLY A 34 17.76 3.13 -4.47
N MET A 35 16.66 3.57 -5.08
CA MET A 35 16.59 4.90 -5.70
C MET A 35 16.69 6.03 -4.68
N LEU A 36 15.98 5.93 -3.55
CA LEU A 36 15.99 6.92 -2.47
C LEU A 36 17.34 6.96 -1.73
N GLU A 37 18.01 5.83 -1.56
CA GLU A 37 19.36 5.77 -0.99
C GLU A 37 20.39 6.51 -1.85
N GLY A 38 20.21 6.47 -3.18
CA GLY A 38 21.03 7.22 -4.14
C GLY A 38 20.63 8.69 -4.32
N GLN A 39 19.54 9.15 -3.70
CA GLN A 39 18.98 10.48 -3.93
C GLN A 39 19.81 11.58 -3.26
N SER A 40 19.95 12.72 -3.95
CA SER A 40 20.62 13.89 -3.38
C SER A 40 19.83 14.47 -2.19
N LYS A 41 20.54 15.03 -1.19
CA LYS A 41 19.90 15.70 -0.05
C LYS A 41 19.00 16.86 -0.48
N GLU A 42 19.40 17.61 -1.51
CA GLU A 42 18.62 18.73 -2.05
C GLU A 42 17.27 18.26 -2.60
N THR A 43 17.25 17.15 -3.33
CA THR A 43 16.01 16.54 -3.84
C THR A 43 15.13 16.05 -2.70
N THR A 44 15.70 15.36 -1.71
CA THR A 44 14.96 14.85 -0.54
C THR A 44 14.31 15.98 0.25
N GLU A 45 15.00 17.10 0.46
CA GLU A 45 14.41 18.25 1.14
C GLU A 45 13.33 18.95 0.30
N ARG A 46 13.52 19.06 -1.02
CA ARG A 46 12.46 19.57 -1.92
C ARG A 46 11.20 18.72 -1.86
N GLU A 47 11.35 17.40 -1.92
CA GLU A 47 10.22 16.46 -1.81
C GLU A 47 9.55 16.57 -0.44
N ARG A 48 10.34 16.64 0.63
CA ARG A 48 9.81 16.80 1.99
C ARG A 48 9.05 18.11 2.16
N ALA A 49 9.55 19.21 1.58
CA ALA A 49 8.88 20.51 1.60
C ALA A 49 7.57 20.51 0.80
N ALA A 50 7.46 19.68 -0.24
CA ALA A 50 6.25 19.54 -1.05
C ALA A 50 5.16 18.67 -0.39
N ARG A 51 5.47 17.96 0.71
CA ARG A 51 4.52 17.07 1.38
C ARG A 51 3.42 17.86 2.12
N PRO A 52 2.14 17.58 1.85
CA PRO A 52 1.05 18.11 2.66
C PRO A 52 1.23 17.75 4.14
N ASN A 53 0.98 18.71 5.04
CA ASN A 53 1.17 18.59 6.48
C ASN A 53 2.58 18.17 6.94
N GLY A 54 3.58 18.22 6.04
CA GLY A 54 4.93 17.72 6.32
C GLY A 54 5.04 16.20 6.50
N GLN A 55 4.00 15.45 6.10
CA GLN A 55 3.89 14.01 6.33
C GLN A 55 3.93 13.19 5.03
N SER A 56 4.23 11.89 5.12
CA SER A 56 4.04 10.98 3.99
C SER A 56 2.56 10.84 3.65
N THR A 57 2.25 10.42 2.43
CA THR A 57 0.85 10.16 2.01
C THR A 57 0.14 9.16 2.92
N VAL A 58 0.85 8.11 3.37
CA VAL A 58 0.28 7.08 4.27
C VAL A 58 -0.02 7.65 5.66
N ALA A 59 0.84 8.51 6.20
CA ALA A 59 0.60 9.16 7.48
C ALA A 59 -0.60 10.12 7.40
N ASN A 60 -0.71 10.91 6.33
CA ASN A 60 -1.89 11.75 6.09
C ASN A 60 -3.19 10.93 5.96
N LEU A 61 -3.12 9.75 5.33
CA LEU A 61 -4.26 8.83 5.26
C LEU A 61 -4.64 8.29 6.64
N LEU A 62 -3.67 7.95 7.49
CA LEU A 62 -3.95 7.51 8.86
C LEU A 62 -4.62 8.61 9.69
N ASP A 63 -4.13 9.85 9.60
CA ASP A 63 -4.74 11.00 10.27
C ASP A 63 -6.20 11.18 9.82
N TRP A 64 -6.48 11.03 8.53
CA TRP A 64 -7.83 11.08 8.00
C TRP A 64 -8.71 9.93 8.52
N ILE A 65 -8.18 8.70 8.58
CA ILE A 65 -8.92 7.54 9.11
C ILE A 65 -9.27 7.76 10.58
N GLU A 66 -8.30 8.13 11.42
CA GLU A 66 -8.51 8.41 12.84
C GLU A 66 -9.56 9.49 13.09
N ALA A 67 -9.50 10.58 12.30
CA ALA A 67 -10.48 11.66 12.36
C ALA A 67 -11.89 11.17 12.00
N GLN A 68 -12.01 10.25 11.03
CA GLN A 68 -13.30 9.76 10.55
C GLN A 68 -13.90 8.65 11.41
N THR A 69 -13.07 7.84 12.07
CA THR A 69 -13.51 6.73 12.93
C THR A 69 -13.57 7.10 14.41
N GLY A 70 -12.97 8.22 14.81
CA GLY A 70 -12.79 8.60 16.21
C GLY A 70 -11.78 7.72 16.97
N THR A 71 -10.99 6.91 16.25
CA THR A 71 -9.95 6.08 16.86
C THR A 71 -8.64 6.85 16.96
N THR A 72 -7.82 6.53 17.95
CA THR A 72 -6.45 7.03 18.03
C THR A 72 -5.50 5.84 18.09
N LEU A 73 -4.54 5.81 17.18
CA LEU A 73 -3.50 4.80 17.11
C LEU A 73 -2.25 5.30 17.82
N ASP A 74 -1.67 4.48 18.68
CA ASP A 74 -0.36 4.76 19.25
C ASP A 74 0.78 4.63 18.21
N GLY A 75 1.99 5.04 18.57
CA GLY A 75 3.13 5.03 17.63
C GLY A 75 3.45 3.64 17.04
N GLY A 76 3.31 2.57 17.82
CA GLY A 76 3.55 1.20 17.33
C GLY A 76 2.44 0.76 16.38
N GLN A 77 1.19 1.05 16.72
CA GLN A 77 0.03 0.79 15.88
C GLN A 77 0.10 1.54 14.55
N ARG A 78 0.55 2.80 14.57
CA ARG A 78 0.72 3.61 13.35
C ARG A 78 1.80 3.05 12.42
N VAL A 79 2.91 2.56 12.96
CA VAL A 79 3.96 1.89 12.15
C VAL A 79 3.40 0.64 11.49
N LEU A 80 2.71 -0.22 12.25
CA LEU A 80 2.09 -1.43 11.72
C LEU A 80 1.02 -1.10 10.68
N ALA A 81 0.12 -0.16 10.97
CA ALA A 81 -0.95 0.26 10.08
C ALA A 81 -0.39 0.84 8.77
N SER A 82 0.71 1.60 8.84
CA SER A 82 1.38 2.13 7.65
C SER A 82 1.89 1.01 6.73
N GLN A 83 2.52 -0.03 7.29
CA GLN A 83 2.97 -1.19 6.52
C GLN A 83 1.80 -1.99 5.93
N VAL A 84 0.75 -2.21 6.72
CA VAL A 84 -0.46 -2.91 6.26
C VAL A 84 -1.10 -2.18 5.08
N ILE A 85 -1.32 -0.86 5.21
CA ILE A 85 -1.87 -0.03 4.13
C ILE A 85 -1.00 -0.13 2.88
N HIS A 86 0.33 -0.02 3.02
CA HIS A 86 1.26 -0.11 1.90
C HIS A 86 1.07 -1.41 1.10
N TYR A 87 1.06 -2.57 1.77
CA TYR A 87 0.86 -3.85 1.08
C TYR A 87 -0.57 -4.03 0.56
N LEU A 88 -1.59 -3.58 1.28
CA LEU A 88 -2.98 -3.65 0.82
C LEU A 88 -3.20 -2.88 -0.48
N LEU A 89 -2.51 -1.75 -0.67
CA LEU A 89 -2.58 -0.95 -1.90
C LEU A 89 -2.07 -1.70 -3.13
N GLY A 90 -1.26 -2.75 -2.99
CA GLY A 90 -0.92 -3.63 -4.10
C GLY A 90 -1.75 -4.92 -4.16
N ILE A 91 -2.00 -5.54 -3.01
CA ILE A 91 -2.75 -6.81 -2.91
C ILE A 91 -4.18 -6.62 -3.44
N VAL A 92 -4.89 -5.58 -3.01
CA VAL A 92 -6.32 -5.41 -3.32
C VAL A 92 -6.52 -5.17 -4.82
N PRO A 93 -5.84 -4.21 -5.48
CA PRO A 93 -5.95 -4.07 -6.93
C PRO A 93 -5.53 -5.33 -7.68
N GLY A 94 -4.45 -6.00 -7.24
CA GLY A 94 -4.03 -7.28 -7.81
C GLY A 94 -5.13 -8.32 -7.78
N ALA A 95 -5.79 -8.48 -6.62
CA ALA A 95 -6.91 -9.41 -6.46
C ALA A 95 -8.11 -9.05 -7.35
N LEU A 96 -8.44 -7.76 -7.44
CA LEU A 96 -9.57 -7.28 -8.23
C LEU A 96 -9.35 -7.48 -9.74
N TYR A 97 -8.15 -7.23 -10.24
CA TYR A 97 -7.83 -7.32 -11.66
C TYR A 97 -7.34 -8.71 -12.11
N GLY A 98 -7.02 -9.60 -11.17
CA GLY A 98 -6.68 -10.99 -11.47
C GLY A 98 -7.89 -11.93 -11.62
N ALA A 99 -9.09 -11.47 -11.24
CA ALA A 99 -10.33 -12.24 -11.19
C ALA A 99 -10.96 -12.51 -12.57
#